data_AF-A0A0G4EWT8-F1
#
_entry.id   AF-A0A0G4EWT8-F1
#
_cell.length_a   1.000
_cell.length_b   1.000
_cell.length_c   1.000
_cell.angle_alpha   90.00
_cell.angle_beta   90.00
_cell.angle_gamma   90.00
#
_symmetry.space_group_name_H-M   'P 1'
#
loop_
_entity.id
_entity.type
_entity.pdbx_description
1 polymer ?
#
loop_
_entity_poly.entity_id
_entity_poly.type
_entity_poly.pdbx_seq_one_letter_code
_entity_poly.pdbx_strand_id
1 'polypeptide(L)'
;MSEGTHDLPPGWLAGNELDAGVPPGISNETRQLSEGILCRNIARAQQATDLVGQQGADPNVQPQLRMEGTTAFHEDYPLLSLCIDNLTEYRISSISAADGDDRRVPVALPLWRTRGLQEGVMRSLIEEGADINAIPTDEDGDDCPGATPVRVAIASCNETAFRLLMTQDGLQLHGREVLDLPATLETDKPTEDHEATLLSFYQQLLDRAPTLAAETDARYSGNPVHWVAFTRPVWSQSFIDSYLDLLVANGADMTAVDDDGWTPLHCAAYSGSHRVAASLCRRLTATDINRGRFNDPSRTPLSEAARRLDDQTQLLDDDTTEAADKDEATSEIPHLKSTILVLLQAGANIARLRTATERDRRRRRLVLTEYATVLNEVPIAAMSAINAALRPQRELAALLTCALPQMTKIQLDTLFPRQPCPSPSPQPTNTIEQGTSESPADGDSDCAASLQVAGNQQVVGSRGSKKRDSQGQMKRGPPLQCFVPGGVSGRRLGVREVVHRARLDEAAQHGVEGVVKGFNTHLGDSDCQFQWQQLGYVGSGGGFESLAAAFQPPAGPSDSEASDDSSEDDLNEGEESDGGEGSASGVGDASDEGEGHGDDDDMMEEE
;
A
#
# COMPACT_ATOMS: atom_id res chain seq x y z
N MET A 1 27.41 11.26 32.58
CA MET A 1 26.08 11.13 31.96
C MET A 1 25.10 12.00 32.75
N SER A 2 24.86 13.24 32.31
CA SER A 2 23.84 14.16 32.84
C SER A 2 24.03 15.49 32.11
N GLU A 3 23.38 15.67 30.96
CA GLU A 3 22.85 16.95 30.47
C GLU A 3 22.24 16.74 29.08
N GLY A 4 20.89 16.81 29.03
CA GLY A 4 20.11 16.79 27.79
C GLY A 4 19.34 15.49 27.53
N THR A 5 18.53 15.01 28.47
CA THR A 5 17.47 14.05 28.16
C THR A 5 16.41 14.77 27.33
N HIS A 6 16.61 14.85 26.01
CA HIS A 6 15.47 14.69 25.14
C HIS A 6 14.89 13.32 25.48
N ASP A 7 13.63 13.26 25.90
CA ASP A 7 12.95 11.98 26.09
C ASP A 7 13.09 11.20 24.78
N LEU A 8 13.87 10.12 24.82
CA LEU A 8 14.06 9.27 23.64
C LEU A 8 12.70 8.69 23.23
N PRO A 9 12.47 8.46 21.94
CA PRO A 9 11.24 7.81 21.51
C PRO A 9 11.11 6.44 22.18
N PRO A 10 9.87 6.03 22.54
CA PRO A 10 9.66 4.72 23.16
C PRO A 10 10.24 3.58 22.30
N GLY A 11 10.97 2.68 22.95
CA GLY A 11 11.64 1.54 22.30
C GLY A 11 13.09 1.80 21.89
N TRP A 12 13.65 3.00 22.15
CA TRP A 12 15.05 3.29 21.88
C TRP A 12 15.93 3.07 23.11
N LEU A 13 17.09 2.43 22.91
CA LEU A 13 18.11 2.25 23.94
C LEU A 13 18.99 3.48 24.06
N ALA A 14 19.12 4.00 25.28
CA ALA A 14 20.10 5.02 25.59
C ALA A 14 21.50 4.41 25.72
N GLY A 15 22.55 5.21 25.54
CA GLY A 15 23.93 4.73 25.67
C GLY A 15 24.32 4.17 27.05
N ASN A 16 23.52 4.38 28.09
CA ASN A 16 23.71 3.80 29.42
C ASN A 16 22.96 2.47 29.63
N GLU A 17 22.22 2.01 28.63
CA GLU A 17 21.49 0.73 28.60
C GLU A 17 22.11 -0.21 27.55
N LEU A 18 23.25 0.19 26.99
CA LEU A 18 23.96 -0.47 25.91
C LEU A 18 25.25 -1.08 26.46
N ASP A 19 25.40 -2.39 26.30
CA ASP A 19 26.68 -3.07 26.47
C ASP A 19 27.35 -3.16 25.09
N ALA A 20 28.40 -2.35 24.91
CA ALA A 20 29.21 -2.34 23.70
C ALA A 20 30.50 -3.12 23.95
N GLY A 21 30.46 -4.39 23.55
CA GLY A 21 31.62 -5.27 23.55
C GLY A 21 32.53 -4.99 22.37
N VAL A 22 33.79 -5.40 22.49
CA VAL A 22 34.69 -5.49 21.33
C VAL A 22 35.29 -6.90 21.36
N PRO A 23 35.46 -7.58 20.21
CA PRO A 23 35.84 -8.98 20.18
C PRO A 23 37.06 -9.34 21.06
N PRO A 24 37.11 -10.55 21.64
CA PRO A 24 38.21 -10.96 22.49
C PRO A 24 39.54 -11.00 21.71
N GLY A 25 40.63 -10.52 22.31
CA GLY A 25 41.98 -10.58 21.73
C GLY A 25 42.47 -9.31 21.04
N ILE A 26 41.69 -8.23 21.05
CA ILE A 26 42.08 -6.91 20.53
C ILE A 26 43.07 -6.16 21.43
N SER A 27 43.80 -5.21 20.85
CA SER A 27 44.71 -4.33 21.58
C SER A 27 43.97 -3.31 22.45
N ASN A 28 44.63 -2.81 23.51
CA ASN A 28 44.04 -1.77 24.38
C ASN A 28 43.77 -0.48 23.61
N GLU A 29 44.60 -0.19 22.61
CA GLU A 29 44.51 0.96 21.72
C GLU A 29 43.25 0.87 20.84
N THR A 30 42.94 -0.32 20.34
CA THR A 30 41.70 -0.60 19.58
C THR A 30 40.46 -0.43 20.45
N ARG A 31 40.51 -0.91 21.71
CA ARG A 31 39.43 -0.67 22.69
C ARG A 31 39.26 0.82 22.97
N GLN A 32 40.36 1.55 23.18
CA GLN A 32 40.33 2.99 23.41
C GLN A 32 39.74 3.76 22.22
N LEU A 33 40.06 3.35 20.98
CA LEU A 33 39.46 3.91 19.77
C LEU A 33 37.95 3.65 19.72
N SER A 34 37.53 2.40 19.96
CA SER A 34 36.12 1.98 19.95
C SER A 34 35.28 2.73 20.98
N GLU A 35 35.73 2.73 22.24
CA GLU A 35 35.10 3.50 23.33
C GLU A 35 35.11 5.01 23.03
N GLY A 36 36.20 5.50 22.44
CA GLY A 36 36.36 6.89 22.02
C GLY A 36 35.31 7.32 20.98
N ILE A 37 34.98 6.43 20.05
CA ILE A 37 33.96 6.64 19.03
C ILE A 37 32.57 6.52 19.65
N LEU A 38 32.25 5.39 20.30
CA LEU A 38 30.92 5.12 20.90
C LEU A 38 30.49 6.20 21.89
N CYS A 39 31.40 6.62 22.78
CA CYS A 39 31.13 7.66 23.77
C CYS A 39 31.38 9.08 23.23
N ARG A 40 31.78 9.24 21.96
CA ARG A 40 32.15 10.53 21.34
C ARG A 40 33.20 11.32 22.14
N ASN A 41 34.16 10.61 22.73
CA ASN A 41 35.22 11.13 23.61
C ASN A 41 36.48 11.60 22.86
N ILE A 42 36.53 11.43 21.53
CA ILE A 42 37.63 11.95 20.70
C ILE A 42 37.46 13.46 20.52
N ALA A 43 38.39 14.25 21.05
CA ALA A 43 38.26 15.72 21.06
C ALA A 43 38.74 16.38 19.75
N ARG A 44 39.60 15.70 19.00
CA ARG A 44 40.19 16.18 17.73
C ARG A 44 40.41 15.00 16.79
N ALA A 45 40.21 15.20 15.50
CA ALA A 45 40.47 14.18 14.47
C ALA A 45 41.87 13.56 14.56
N GLN A 46 42.90 14.38 14.84
CA GLN A 46 44.29 13.92 15.01
C GLN A 46 44.44 12.82 16.07
N GLN A 47 43.60 12.81 17.11
CA GLN A 47 43.66 11.75 18.13
C GLN A 47 43.26 10.39 17.56
N ALA A 48 42.28 10.34 16.62
CA ALA A 48 41.95 9.12 15.91
C ALA A 48 43.11 8.68 14.99
N THR A 49 43.70 9.62 14.25
CA THR A 49 44.90 9.39 13.43
C THR A 49 46.07 8.84 14.25
N ASP A 50 46.35 9.41 15.42
CA ASP A 50 47.45 8.97 16.28
C ASP A 50 47.19 7.57 16.87
N LEU A 51 45.94 7.27 17.23
CA LEU A 51 45.57 5.94 17.74
C LEU A 51 45.76 4.86 16.69
N VAL A 52 45.33 5.09 15.45
CA VAL A 52 45.48 4.11 14.37
C VAL A 52 46.92 4.07 13.83
N GLY A 53 47.41 5.20 13.31
CA GLY A 53 48.66 5.25 12.57
C GLY A 53 49.94 5.15 13.43
N GLN A 54 49.92 5.60 14.69
CA GLN A 54 51.11 5.57 15.55
C GLN A 54 51.03 4.49 16.63
N GLN A 55 49.84 4.23 17.17
CA GLN A 55 49.65 3.30 18.29
C GLN A 55 49.15 1.93 17.84
N GLY A 56 48.79 1.77 16.56
CA GLY A 56 48.41 0.48 15.99
C GLY A 56 47.03 -0.01 16.42
N ALA A 57 46.09 0.90 16.70
CA ALA A 57 44.68 0.56 16.83
C ALA A 57 44.14 0.06 15.48
N ASP A 58 43.34 -1.00 15.49
CA ASP A 58 42.70 -1.52 14.27
C ASP A 58 41.44 -0.69 13.94
N PRO A 59 41.40 0.04 12.81
CA PRO A 59 40.23 0.81 12.42
C PRO A 59 39.09 -0.06 11.85
N ASN A 60 39.35 -1.35 11.59
CA ASN A 60 38.41 -2.30 11.00
C ASN A 60 37.80 -3.27 12.02
N VAL A 61 38.07 -3.06 13.30
CA VAL A 61 37.36 -3.80 14.36
C VAL A 61 35.86 -3.55 14.25
N GLN A 62 35.07 -4.57 14.56
CA GLN A 62 33.62 -4.48 14.59
C GLN A 62 33.15 -4.60 16.05
N PRO A 63 32.82 -3.49 16.73
CA PRO A 63 32.22 -3.56 18.05
C PRO A 63 30.84 -4.21 18.00
N GLN A 64 30.52 -4.91 19.08
CA GLN A 64 29.37 -5.78 19.24
C GLN A 64 28.37 -5.08 20.17
N LEU A 65 27.17 -4.81 19.68
CA LEU A 65 26.16 -4.05 20.42
C LEU A 65 25.03 -4.96 20.92
N ARG A 66 24.75 -4.89 22.24
CA ARG A 66 23.61 -5.57 22.88
C ARG A 66 23.02 -4.75 24.03
N MET A 67 21.81 -5.08 24.45
CA MET A 67 21.17 -4.48 25.62
C MET A 67 21.88 -4.92 26.91
N GLU A 68 22.18 -3.96 27.80
CA GLU A 68 22.88 -4.23 29.06
C GLU A 68 22.10 -5.23 29.93
N GLY A 69 22.81 -6.21 30.51
CA GLY A 69 22.24 -7.22 31.39
C GLY A 69 21.58 -8.40 30.67
N THR A 70 21.60 -8.42 29.34
CA THR A 70 21.14 -9.55 28.54
C THR A 70 22.28 -10.50 28.20
N THR A 71 21.94 -11.77 27.98
CA THR A 71 22.85 -12.77 27.38
C THR A 71 22.58 -12.95 25.88
N ALA A 72 21.89 -11.98 25.30
CA ALA A 72 21.47 -11.97 23.91
C ALA A 72 22.63 -12.04 22.94
N PHE A 73 22.28 -12.32 21.69
CA PHE A 73 23.17 -12.17 20.56
C PHE A 73 23.69 -10.73 20.42
N HIS A 74 24.62 -10.50 19.52
CA HIS A 74 25.22 -9.19 19.34
C HIS A 74 25.11 -8.71 17.89
N GLU A 75 24.94 -7.40 17.73
CA GLU A 75 24.95 -6.76 16.42
C GLU A 75 26.32 -6.12 16.16
N ASP A 76 27.02 -6.62 15.16
CA ASP A 76 28.35 -6.14 14.77
C ASP A 76 28.26 -4.92 13.85
N TYR A 77 29.07 -3.90 14.14
CA TYR A 77 29.17 -2.71 13.30
C TYR A 77 30.61 -2.35 13.01
N PRO A 78 30.97 -1.99 11.77
CA PRO A 78 32.24 -1.31 11.49
C PRO A 78 32.36 -0.02 12.31
N LEU A 79 33.56 0.28 12.83
CA LEU A 79 33.80 1.54 13.54
C LEU A 79 33.40 2.77 12.71
N LEU A 80 33.61 2.72 11.39
CA LEU A 80 33.22 3.79 10.49
C LEU A 80 31.71 4.03 10.46
N SER A 81 30.89 2.97 10.60
CA SER A 81 29.43 3.08 10.76
C SER A 81 29.07 3.75 12.08
N LEU A 82 29.67 3.29 13.19
CA LEU A 82 29.41 3.83 14.53
C LEU A 82 29.86 5.28 14.70
N CYS A 83 30.76 5.78 13.85
CA CYS A 83 31.16 7.18 13.80
C CYS A 83 30.07 8.13 13.30
N ILE A 84 29.04 7.63 12.61
CA ILE A 84 28.04 8.47 11.95
C ILE A 84 26.95 8.86 12.95
N ASP A 85 26.70 10.16 13.08
CA ASP A 85 25.62 10.68 13.90
C ASP A 85 24.27 10.50 13.23
N ASN A 86 23.28 10.06 14.01
CA ASN A 86 21.88 10.04 13.59
C ASN A 86 21.29 11.46 13.66
N LEU A 87 21.08 12.10 12.51
CA LEU A 87 20.57 13.47 12.42
C LEU A 87 19.05 13.57 12.35
N THR A 88 18.34 12.44 12.54
CA THR A 88 16.88 12.37 12.45
C THR A 88 16.18 12.65 13.79
N GLU A 89 16.92 13.12 14.79
CA GLU A 89 16.44 13.21 16.19
C GLU A 89 15.94 11.86 16.71
N TYR A 90 16.59 10.76 16.27
CA TYR A 90 16.21 9.39 16.58
C TYR A 90 14.77 9.04 16.14
N ARG A 91 14.31 9.62 15.02
CA ARG A 91 12.99 9.29 14.43
C ARG A 91 13.06 8.20 13.37
N ILE A 92 14.27 7.80 12.98
CA ILE A 92 14.57 6.72 12.03
C ILE A 92 15.75 5.95 12.62
N SER A 93 15.61 4.64 12.76
CA SER A 93 16.70 3.78 13.21
C SER A 93 17.82 3.72 12.18
N SER A 94 19.06 3.76 12.65
CA SER A 94 20.27 3.63 11.83
C SER A 94 21.27 2.64 12.40
N ILE A 95 21.25 2.44 13.73
CA ILE A 95 22.06 1.48 14.47
C ILE A 95 21.11 0.79 15.44
N SER A 96 21.25 -0.51 15.58
CA SER A 96 20.45 -1.36 16.47
C SER A 96 21.36 -2.24 17.33
N ALA A 97 20.82 -2.77 18.41
CA ALA A 97 21.43 -3.75 19.29
C ALA A 97 20.42 -4.90 19.49
N ALA A 98 20.89 -6.09 19.83
CA ALA A 98 19.99 -7.17 20.22
C ALA A 98 19.48 -6.96 21.66
N ASP A 99 18.20 -7.27 21.89
CA ASP A 99 17.62 -7.41 23.23
C ASP A 99 17.61 -8.86 23.72
N GLY A 100 17.10 -9.10 24.94
CA GLY A 100 17.09 -10.41 25.58
C GLY A 100 16.34 -11.51 24.81
N ASP A 101 15.53 -11.15 23.82
CA ASP A 101 14.77 -12.06 22.97
C ASP A 101 15.31 -12.06 21.52
N ASP A 102 16.56 -11.59 21.34
CA ASP A 102 17.27 -11.46 20.07
C ASP A 102 16.56 -10.58 19.04
N ARG A 103 15.71 -9.65 19.49
CA ARG A 103 15.07 -8.65 18.64
C ARG A 103 16.00 -7.46 18.46
N ARG A 104 15.98 -6.88 17.26
CA ARG A 104 16.72 -5.65 16.95
C ARG A 104 16.03 -4.44 17.56
N VAL A 105 16.71 -3.77 18.47
CA VAL A 105 16.25 -2.56 19.16
C VAL A 105 17.11 -1.36 18.77
N PRO A 106 16.53 -0.21 18.36
CA PRO A 106 17.30 0.94 17.91
C PRO A 106 18.11 1.58 19.05
N VAL A 107 19.31 2.05 18.71
CA VAL A 107 20.27 2.62 19.67
C VAL A 107 20.46 4.11 19.42
N ALA A 108 20.31 4.92 20.47
CA ALA A 108 20.57 6.35 20.46
C ALA A 108 22.00 6.65 20.96
N LEU A 109 22.98 6.57 20.04
CA LEU A 109 24.34 7.00 20.34
C LEU A 109 24.44 8.53 20.48
N PRO A 110 25.29 9.06 21.37
CA PRO A 110 25.49 10.51 21.49
C PRO A 110 26.01 11.13 20.19
N LEU A 111 25.71 12.41 19.98
CA LEU A 111 26.17 13.16 18.81
C LEU A 111 27.58 13.73 19.02
N TRP A 112 28.36 13.86 17.95
CA TRP A 112 29.60 14.61 17.99
C TRP A 112 29.35 16.09 18.32
N ARG A 113 30.30 16.73 18.99
CA ARG A 113 30.20 18.17 19.36
C ARG A 113 29.95 19.08 18.16
N THR A 114 30.52 18.75 17.01
CA THR A 114 30.33 19.48 15.75
C THR A 114 30.34 18.51 14.58
N ARG A 115 29.61 18.87 13.50
CA ARG A 115 29.63 18.09 12.25
C ARG A 115 31.04 18.01 11.63
N GLY A 116 31.84 19.06 11.77
CA GLY A 116 33.22 19.07 11.29
C GLY A 116 34.15 18.13 12.08
N LEU A 117 33.86 17.88 13.36
CA LEU A 117 34.60 16.90 14.15
C LEU A 117 34.28 15.48 13.69
N GLN A 118 32.98 15.15 13.51
CA GLN A 118 32.57 13.86 12.93
C GLN A 118 33.27 13.62 11.59
N GLU A 119 33.16 14.59 10.66
CA GLU A 119 33.77 14.49 9.33
C GLU A 119 35.29 14.33 9.41
N GLY A 120 35.94 15.06 10.31
CA GLY A 120 37.38 14.93 10.54
C GLY A 120 37.79 13.55 11.05
N VAL A 121 37.06 13.00 12.03
CA VAL A 121 37.33 11.66 12.57
C VAL A 121 37.07 10.59 11.50
N MET A 122 35.96 10.67 10.76
CA MET A 122 35.69 9.75 9.65
C MET A 122 36.78 9.80 8.59
N ARG A 123 37.22 11.00 8.19
CA ARG A 123 38.32 11.16 7.23
C ARG A 123 39.61 10.54 7.74
N SER A 124 39.97 10.79 9.00
CA SER A 124 41.13 10.16 9.64
C SER A 124 41.06 8.64 9.60
N LEU A 125 39.91 8.04 9.91
CA LEU A 125 39.75 6.58 9.87
C LEU A 125 39.92 6.03 8.44
N ILE A 126 39.30 6.67 7.45
CA ILE A 126 39.40 6.26 6.04
C ILE A 126 40.83 6.37 5.53
N GLU A 127 41.52 7.48 5.83
CA GLU A 127 42.92 7.70 5.42
C GLU A 127 43.87 6.67 6.06
N GLU A 128 43.58 6.22 7.26
CA GLU A 128 44.35 5.20 7.99
C GLU A 128 43.90 3.76 7.69
N GLY A 129 43.03 3.55 6.69
CA GLY A 129 42.69 2.22 6.17
C GLY A 129 41.43 1.58 6.75
N ALA A 130 40.51 2.35 7.31
CA ALA A 130 39.15 1.87 7.59
C ALA A 130 38.45 1.47 6.28
N ASP A 131 37.84 0.29 6.28
CA ASP A 131 37.14 -0.25 5.13
C ASP A 131 35.78 0.43 4.97
N ILE A 132 35.68 1.29 3.96
CA ILE A 132 34.43 1.97 3.56
C ILE A 132 33.36 1.00 3.06
N ASN A 133 33.76 -0.22 2.70
CA ASN A 133 32.96 -1.28 2.12
C ASN A 133 32.77 -2.45 3.12
N ALA A 134 33.05 -2.26 4.41
CA ALA A 134 32.85 -3.31 5.40
C ALA A 134 31.36 -3.75 5.43
N ILE A 135 31.13 -5.06 5.31
CA ILE A 135 29.84 -5.71 5.57
C ILE A 135 30.03 -6.52 6.85
N PRO A 136 29.35 -6.17 7.95
CA PRO A 136 29.33 -7.02 9.12
C PRO A 136 28.46 -8.25 8.84
N THR A 137 28.75 -9.34 9.53
CA THR A 137 27.92 -10.55 9.53
C THR A 137 27.20 -10.68 10.85
N ASP A 138 26.00 -11.27 10.85
CA ASP A 138 25.37 -11.71 12.09
C ASP A 138 26.01 -13.02 12.60
N GLU A 139 25.45 -13.55 13.69
CA GLU A 139 25.96 -14.77 14.33
C GLU A 139 25.85 -16.02 13.47
N ASP A 140 24.89 -16.05 12.54
CA ASP A 140 24.72 -17.13 11.58
C ASP A 140 25.72 -17.02 10.40
N GLY A 141 26.47 -15.91 10.35
CA GLY A 141 27.42 -15.61 9.29
C GLY A 141 26.75 -15.00 8.06
N ASP A 142 25.49 -14.57 8.16
CA ASP A 142 24.79 -13.89 7.07
C ASP A 142 25.22 -12.42 7.02
N ASP A 143 25.39 -11.91 5.80
CA ASP A 143 25.69 -10.51 5.56
C ASP A 143 24.57 -9.60 6.11
N CYS A 144 24.98 -8.55 6.83
CA CYS A 144 24.10 -7.51 7.38
C CYS A 144 24.33 -6.17 6.66
N PRO A 145 23.84 -6.02 5.41
CA PRO A 145 24.10 -4.84 4.59
C PRO A 145 23.61 -3.54 5.25
N GLY A 146 22.55 -3.60 6.06
CA GLY A 146 22.00 -2.47 6.81
C GLY A 146 22.99 -1.77 7.75
N ALA A 147 24.00 -2.48 8.25
CA ALA A 147 25.01 -1.94 9.17
C ALA A 147 26.28 -1.41 8.46
N THR A 148 26.31 -1.44 7.12
CA THR A 148 27.43 -0.88 6.33
C THR A 148 27.54 0.65 6.46
N PRO A 149 28.74 1.25 6.30
CA PRO A 149 28.92 2.70 6.48
C PRO A 149 28.00 3.56 5.60
N VAL A 150 27.81 3.16 4.34
CA VAL A 150 26.93 3.86 3.39
C VAL A 150 25.47 3.75 3.81
N ARG A 151 25.03 2.59 4.32
CA ARG A 151 23.64 2.38 4.74
C ARG A 151 23.32 3.14 6.01
N VAL A 152 24.22 3.17 6.99
CA VAL A 152 24.09 3.97 8.21
C VAL A 152 24.08 5.47 7.88
N ALA A 153 24.89 5.94 6.92
CA ALA A 153 24.86 7.34 6.47
C ALA A 153 23.50 7.74 5.88
N ILE A 154 22.89 6.85 5.08
CA ILE A 154 21.56 7.06 4.48
C ILE A 154 20.48 7.09 5.58
N ALA A 155 20.42 6.04 6.42
CA ALA A 155 19.43 5.91 7.48
C ALA A 155 19.48 7.05 8.51
N SER A 156 20.68 7.57 8.76
CA SER A 156 20.91 8.70 9.66
C SER A 156 20.56 10.08 9.06
N CYS A 157 20.13 10.15 7.80
CA CYS A 157 20.00 11.40 7.04
C CYS A 157 21.27 12.28 7.13
N ASN A 158 22.44 11.65 7.22
CA ASN A 158 23.70 12.34 7.49
C ASN A 158 24.38 12.74 6.19
N GLU A 159 23.99 13.88 5.64
CA GLU A 159 24.46 14.37 4.34
C GLU A 159 25.99 14.54 4.29
N THR A 160 26.63 14.92 5.39
CA THR A 160 28.10 15.06 5.46
C THR A 160 28.78 13.71 5.32
N ALA A 161 28.35 12.70 6.08
CA ALA A 161 28.88 11.34 5.99
C ALA A 161 28.60 10.72 4.62
N PHE A 162 27.37 10.86 4.10
CA PHE A 162 26.97 10.37 2.78
C PHE A 162 27.84 10.98 1.68
N ARG A 163 28.02 12.30 1.67
CA ARG A 163 28.87 12.98 0.68
C ARG A 163 30.34 12.55 0.79
N LEU A 164 30.87 12.43 2.01
CA LEU A 164 32.24 11.99 2.23
C LEU A 164 32.48 10.60 1.64
N LEU A 165 31.60 9.64 1.91
CA LEU A 165 31.67 8.28 1.36
C LEU A 165 31.52 8.28 -0.16
N MET A 166 30.54 9.01 -0.70
CA MET A 166 30.32 9.12 -2.15
C MET A 166 31.53 9.72 -2.89
N THR A 167 32.37 10.52 -2.23
CA THR A 167 33.62 11.03 -2.85
C THR A 167 34.79 10.05 -2.80
N GLN A 168 34.71 8.94 -2.06
CA GLN A 168 35.81 7.99 -1.97
C GLN A 168 35.94 7.15 -3.25
N ASP A 169 37.18 7.03 -3.73
CA ASP A 169 37.52 6.09 -4.79
C ASP A 169 37.38 4.66 -4.26
N GLY A 170 36.70 3.79 -5.01
CA GLY A 170 36.50 2.39 -4.63
C GLY A 170 35.29 2.11 -3.74
N LEU A 171 34.43 3.09 -3.44
CA LEU A 171 33.13 2.82 -2.82
C LEU A 171 32.31 1.87 -3.71
N GLN A 172 31.90 0.73 -3.14
CA GLN A 172 31.03 -0.24 -3.76
C GLN A 172 29.59 0.05 -3.35
N LEU A 173 28.65 0.00 -4.30
CA LEU A 173 27.23 0.23 -4.05
C LEU A 173 26.40 -1.06 -4.20
N HIS A 174 26.74 -1.89 -5.20
CA HIS A 174 26.13 -3.20 -5.40
C HIS A 174 26.48 -4.18 -4.27
N GLY A 175 25.56 -5.09 -3.95
CA GLY A 175 25.67 -6.10 -2.90
C GLY A 175 25.49 -5.54 -1.50
N ARG A 176 24.98 -4.31 -1.36
CA ARG A 176 24.81 -3.60 -0.08
C ARG A 176 23.41 -3.07 0.13
N GLU A 177 22.53 -3.41 -0.81
CA GLU A 177 21.11 -3.08 -0.78
C GLU A 177 20.90 -1.58 -0.52
N VAL A 178 21.74 -0.69 -1.08
CA VAL A 178 21.78 0.76 -0.74
C VAL A 178 20.47 1.51 -1.05
N LEU A 179 19.55 0.87 -1.78
CA LEU A 179 18.24 1.42 -2.06
C LEU A 179 17.19 1.02 -1.02
N ASP A 180 17.38 -0.03 -0.22
CA ASP A 180 16.42 -0.42 0.82
C ASP A 180 16.06 0.76 1.74
N LEU A 181 14.82 0.84 2.22
CA LEU A 181 14.46 1.91 3.14
C LEU A 181 15.04 1.60 4.54
N PRO A 182 15.36 2.64 5.33
CA PRO A 182 15.84 2.43 6.69
C PRO A 182 14.84 1.59 7.49
N ALA A 183 15.35 0.69 8.32
CA ALA A 183 14.54 -0.04 9.28
C ALA A 183 13.88 0.96 10.26
N THR A 184 12.61 0.75 10.58
CA THR A 184 11.83 1.64 11.44
C THR A 184 10.98 0.83 12.42
N LEU A 185 10.77 1.36 13.62
CA LEU A 185 9.75 0.91 14.56
C LEU A 185 8.37 1.47 14.17
N GLU A 186 7.30 0.89 14.72
CA GLU A 186 5.95 1.45 14.58
C GLU A 186 5.82 2.85 15.23
N THR A 187 6.61 3.10 16.27
CA THR A 187 6.63 4.37 17.01
C THR A 187 7.38 5.48 16.29
N ASP A 188 8.17 5.13 15.27
CA ASP A 188 8.97 6.07 14.49
C ASP A 188 8.08 7.03 13.70
N LYS A 189 8.52 8.29 13.63
CA LYS A 189 7.78 9.37 12.97
C LYS A 189 8.72 10.17 12.07
N PRO A 190 9.09 9.62 10.90
CA PRO A 190 9.81 10.37 9.88
C PRO A 190 9.08 11.68 9.54
N THR A 191 9.85 12.75 9.28
CA THR A 191 9.30 14.04 8.85
C THR A 191 9.40 14.18 7.33
N GLU A 192 8.67 15.13 6.77
CA GLU A 192 8.77 15.45 5.32
C GLU A 192 10.21 15.83 4.92
N ASP A 193 10.97 16.48 5.81
CA ASP A 193 12.38 16.83 5.57
C ASP A 193 13.29 15.58 5.53
N HIS A 194 13.02 14.58 6.37
CA HIS A 194 13.74 13.31 6.33
C HIS A 194 13.45 12.57 5.03
N GLU A 195 12.18 12.48 4.65
CA GLU A 195 11.74 11.86 3.40
C GLU A 195 12.37 12.54 2.17
N ALA A 196 12.41 13.88 2.15
CA ALA A 196 13.05 14.65 1.09
C ALA A 196 14.58 14.40 1.04
N THR A 197 15.22 14.28 2.20
CA THR A 197 16.67 13.97 2.29
C THR A 197 16.97 12.57 1.77
N LEU A 198 16.17 11.57 2.17
CA LEU A 198 16.31 10.19 1.69
C LEU A 198 16.09 10.10 0.17
N LEU A 199 15.04 10.74 -0.36
CA LEU A 199 14.81 10.81 -1.82
C LEU A 199 16.00 11.42 -2.55
N SER A 200 16.60 12.48 -2.00
CA SER A 200 17.81 13.09 -2.57
C SER A 200 19.01 12.13 -2.58
N PHE A 201 19.19 11.31 -1.54
CA PHE A 201 20.24 10.30 -1.52
C PHE A 201 20.00 9.21 -2.57
N TYR A 202 18.78 8.67 -2.64
CA TYR A 202 18.44 7.64 -3.63
C TYR A 202 18.57 8.16 -5.06
N GLN A 203 18.19 9.42 -5.31
CA GLN A 203 18.42 10.06 -6.62
C GLN A 203 19.91 10.11 -6.95
N GLN A 204 20.77 10.55 -6.02
CA GLN A 204 22.21 10.63 -6.25
C GLN A 204 22.86 9.25 -6.46
N LEU A 205 22.38 8.22 -5.75
CA LEU A 205 22.84 6.84 -5.95
C LEU A 205 22.49 6.33 -7.35
N LEU A 206 21.26 6.57 -7.80
CA LEU A 206 20.79 6.15 -9.12
C LEU A 206 21.39 6.99 -10.25
N ASP A 207 21.65 8.28 -10.05
CA ASP A 207 22.38 9.11 -11.01
C ASP A 207 23.80 8.58 -11.24
N ARG A 208 24.45 8.04 -10.19
CA ARG A 208 25.78 7.43 -10.28
C ARG A 208 25.73 6.02 -10.85
N ALA A 209 24.76 5.21 -10.44
CA ALA A 209 24.64 3.81 -10.82
C ALA A 209 23.16 3.40 -11.01
N PRO A 210 22.56 3.66 -12.18
CA PRO A 210 21.15 3.33 -12.44
C PRO A 210 20.83 1.85 -12.29
N THR A 211 21.82 0.98 -12.54
CA THR A 211 21.70 -0.49 -12.42
C THR A 211 21.31 -0.96 -11.02
N LEU A 212 21.50 -0.14 -9.97
CA LEU A 212 21.07 -0.47 -8.61
C LEU A 212 19.55 -0.73 -8.54
N ALA A 213 18.74 -0.06 -9.37
CA ALA A 213 17.29 -0.24 -9.40
C ALA A 213 16.86 -1.65 -9.85
N ALA A 214 17.72 -2.37 -10.58
CA ALA A 214 17.48 -3.72 -11.08
C ALA A 214 18.35 -4.77 -10.36
N GLU A 215 19.04 -4.37 -9.29
CA GLU A 215 19.80 -5.30 -8.44
C GLU A 215 18.86 -6.31 -7.78
N THR A 216 19.38 -7.49 -7.47
CA THR A 216 18.71 -8.49 -6.65
C THR A 216 19.57 -8.81 -5.43
N ASP A 217 18.95 -8.94 -4.26
CA ASP A 217 19.65 -9.36 -3.05
C ASP A 217 20.07 -10.84 -3.12
N ALA A 218 21.00 -11.23 -2.26
CA ALA A 218 21.53 -12.59 -2.23
C ALA A 218 20.63 -13.59 -1.48
N ARG A 219 19.70 -13.10 -0.66
CA ARG A 219 18.92 -13.91 0.29
C ARG A 219 17.69 -14.53 -0.37
N TYR A 220 16.99 -13.75 -1.18
CA TYR A 220 15.74 -14.12 -1.85
C TYR A 220 15.76 -13.80 -3.35
N SER A 221 16.83 -13.24 -3.89
CA SER A 221 16.84 -12.68 -5.25
C SER A 221 15.78 -11.59 -5.47
N GLY A 222 15.40 -10.89 -4.39
CA GLY A 222 14.44 -9.79 -4.42
C GLY A 222 15.08 -8.50 -4.92
N ASN A 223 14.33 -7.71 -5.68
CA ASN A 223 14.78 -6.40 -6.15
C ASN A 223 14.41 -5.26 -5.17
N PRO A 224 14.84 -4.01 -5.38
CA PRO A 224 14.51 -2.90 -4.48
C PRO A 224 13.00 -2.68 -4.22
N VAL A 225 12.14 -3.10 -5.15
CA VAL A 225 10.69 -3.03 -4.97
C VAL A 225 10.20 -4.10 -3.97
N HIS A 226 10.86 -5.25 -3.90
CA HIS A 226 10.61 -6.26 -2.85
C HIS A 226 11.04 -5.74 -1.48
N TRP A 227 12.22 -5.12 -1.37
CA TRP A 227 12.74 -4.64 -0.08
C TRP A 227 11.81 -3.60 0.56
N VAL A 228 11.41 -2.58 -0.21
CA VAL A 228 10.46 -1.57 0.29
C VAL A 228 9.10 -2.17 0.68
N ALA A 229 8.72 -3.31 0.09
CA ALA A 229 7.47 -3.99 0.41
C ALA A 229 7.46 -4.70 1.78
N PHE A 230 8.60 -4.82 2.45
CA PHE A 230 8.70 -5.29 3.84
C PHE A 230 8.71 -4.14 4.86
N THR A 231 8.66 -2.88 4.41
CA THR A 231 8.77 -1.74 5.31
C THR A 231 7.49 -1.50 6.11
N ARG A 232 7.65 -1.07 7.37
CA ARG A 232 6.51 -0.63 8.19
C ARG A 232 5.86 0.62 7.56
N PRO A 233 4.54 0.81 7.67
CA PRO A 233 3.82 1.88 6.98
C PRO A 233 3.95 3.26 7.67
N VAL A 234 5.14 3.60 8.17
CA VAL A 234 5.45 4.90 8.80
C VAL A 234 5.67 6.00 7.77
N TRP A 235 6.13 5.65 6.57
CA TRP A 235 6.46 6.58 5.48
C TRP A 235 5.24 7.17 4.79
N SER A 236 5.25 8.46 4.45
CA SER A 236 4.16 9.15 3.74
C SER A 236 3.80 8.45 2.41
N GLN A 237 2.51 8.48 2.03
CA GLN A 237 2.10 7.92 0.74
C GLN A 237 2.80 8.63 -0.43
N SER A 238 3.00 9.95 -0.32
CA SER A 238 3.73 10.75 -1.31
C SER A 238 5.19 10.35 -1.45
N PHE A 239 5.86 10.03 -0.34
CA PHE A 239 7.23 9.55 -0.36
C PHE A 239 7.31 8.18 -1.03
N ILE A 240 6.47 7.22 -0.63
CA ILE A 240 6.43 5.88 -1.25
C ILE A 240 6.14 5.98 -2.76
N ASP A 241 5.21 6.84 -3.16
CA ASP A 241 4.92 7.06 -4.58
C ASP A 241 6.13 7.61 -5.34
N SER A 242 6.80 8.62 -4.78
CA SER A 242 7.97 9.25 -5.40
C SER A 242 9.18 8.30 -5.46
N TYR A 243 9.39 7.52 -4.41
CA TYR A 243 10.45 6.54 -4.30
C TYR A 243 10.26 5.41 -5.32
N LEU A 244 9.04 4.87 -5.45
CA LEU A 244 8.72 3.87 -6.47
C LEU A 244 8.82 4.43 -7.89
N ASP A 245 8.37 5.67 -8.13
CA ASP A 245 8.53 6.33 -9.43
C ASP A 245 10.01 6.48 -9.81
N LEU A 246 10.86 6.81 -8.83
CA LEU A 246 12.31 6.90 -9.02
C LEU A 246 12.93 5.55 -9.38
N LEU A 247 12.54 4.47 -8.68
CA LEU A 247 13.02 3.11 -8.99
C LEU A 247 12.59 2.67 -10.39
N VAL A 248 11.31 2.84 -10.73
CA VAL A 248 10.76 2.44 -12.04
C VAL A 248 11.39 3.24 -13.18
N ALA A 249 11.62 4.55 -12.98
CA ALA A 249 12.31 5.39 -13.97
C ALA A 249 13.74 4.91 -14.27
N ASN A 250 14.36 4.18 -13.33
CA ASN A 250 15.70 3.60 -13.48
C ASN A 250 15.69 2.10 -13.82
N GLY A 251 14.53 1.53 -14.15
CA GLY A 251 14.41 0.16 -14.67
C GLY A 251 14.07 -0.91 -13.64
N ALA A 252 13.61 -0.55 -12.44
CA ALA A 252 13.07 -1.53 -11.50
C ALA A 252 11.80 -2.20 -12.04
N ASP A 253 11.74 -3.53 -11.94
CA ASP A 253 10.58 -4.32 -12.33
C ASP A 253 9.64 -4.56 -11.13
N MET A 254 8.46 -3.94 -11.16
CA MET A 254 7.43 -4.10 -10.11
C MET A 254 6.72 -5.45 -10.16
N THR A 255 6.97 -6.27 -11.19
CA THR A 255 6.36 -7.59 -11.41
C THR A 255 7.36 -8.74 -11.33
N ALA A 256 8.63 -8.43 -11.02
CA ALA A 256 9.65 -9.43 -10.76
C ALA A 256 9.19 -10.41 -9.69
N VAL A 257 9.73 -11.63 -9.75
CA VAL A 257 9.50 -12.66 -8.74
C VAL A 257 10.80 -13.01 -8.06
N ASP A 258 10.75 -13.14 -6.75
CA ASP A 258 11.84 -13.67 -5.93
C ASP A 258 11.93 -15.20 -6.03
N ASP A 259 12.88 -15.81 -5.31
CA ASP A 259 13.12 -17.26 -5.33
C ASP A 259 11.93 -18.09 -4.82
N ASP A 260 11.08 -17.49 -3.97
CA ASP A 260 9.83 -18.10 -3.49
C ASP A 260 8.64 -17.88 -4.46
N GLY A 261 8.88 -17.19 -5.57
CA GLY A 261 7.87 -16.84 -6.55
C GLY A 261 6.92 -15.72 -6.10
N TRP A 262 7.32 -14.91 -5.13
CA TRP A 262 6.56 -13.74 -4.67
C TRP A 262 6.86 -12.56 -5.56
N THR A 263 5.83 -11.79 -5.85
CA THR A 263 6.00 -10.45 -6.40
C THR A 263 6.10 -9.43 -5.25
N PRO A 264 6.57 -8.19 -5.51
CA PRO A 264 6.56 -7.15 -4.48
C PRO A 264 5.18 -6.92 -3.85
N LEU A 265 4.10 -7.14 -4.60
CA LEU A 265 2.74 -7.02 -4.07
C LEU A 265 2.39 -8.16 -3.10
N HIS A 266 2.96 -9.37 -3.26
CA HIS A 266 2.82 -10.43 -2.26
C HIS A 266 3.54 -10.04 -0.97
N CYS A 267 4.76 -9.49 -1.06
CA CYS A 267 5.54 -9.02 0.09
C CYS A 267 4.78 -7.93 0.84
N ALA A 268 4.27 -6.91 0.14
CA ALA A 268 3.49 -5.83 0.74
C ALA A 268 2.18 -6.33 1.37
N ALA A 269 1.53 -7.32 0.76
CA ALA A 269 0.33 -7.95 1.28
C ALA A 269 0.59 -8.73 2.58
N TYR A 270 1.69 -9.48 2.62
CA TYR A 270 2.13 -10.21 3.81
C TYR A 270 2.54 -9.28 4.94
N SER A 271 3.37 -8.27 4.66
CA SER A 271 3.93 -7.37 5.67
C SER A 271 2.94 -6.32 6.16
N GLY A 272 1.75 -6.21 5.56
CA GLY A 272 0.78 -5.18 5.89
C GLY A 272 1.17 -3.77 5.42
N SER A 273 2.11 -3.65 4.47
CA SER A 273 2.63 -2.39 3.94
C SER A 273 1.63 -1.72 3.00
N HIS A 274 0.47 -1.32 3.54
CA HIS A 274 -0.69 -0.84 2.80
C HIS A 274 -0.39 0.33 1.86
N ARG A 275 0.56 1.22 2.21
CA ARG A 275 0.97 2.35 1.36
C ARG A 275 1.74 1.91 0.12
N VAL A 276 2.62 0.92 0.29
CA VAL A 276 3.35 0.28 -0.83
C VAL A 276 2.36 -0.48 -1.70
N ALA A 277 1.49 -1.31 -1.10
CA ALA A 277 0.44 -2.02 -1.81
C ALA A 277 -0.46 -1.06 -2.63
N ALA A 278 -0.86 0.08 -2.06
CA ALA A 278 -1.69 1.07 -2.74
C ALA A 278 -0.96 1.76 -3.91
N SER A 279 0.34 1.95 -3.78
CA SER A 279 1.19 2.51 -4.82
C SER A 279 1.38 1.50 -5.97
N LEU A 280 1.69 0.25 -5.65
CA LEU A 280 1.81 -0.84 -6.62
C LEU A 280 0.49 -1.08 -7.36
N CYS A 281 -0.64 -1.19 -6.65
CA CYS A 281 -1.95 -1.43 -7.25
C CYS A 281 -2.37 -0.35 -8.27
N ARG A 282 -1.91 0.90 -8.12
CA ARG A 282 -2.16 1.97 -9.09
C ARG A 282 -1.35 1.85 -10.38
N ARG A 283 -0.23 1.11 -10.35
CA ARG A 283 0.70 0.93 -11.48
C ARG A 283 0.57 -0.44 -12.14
N LEU A 284 0.03 -1.41 -11.43
CA LEU A 284 -0.14 -2.78 -11.88
C LEU A 284 -1.47 -3.01 -12.62
N THR A 285 -1.50 -4.03 -13.47
CA THR A 285 -2.73 -4.46 -14.14
C THR A 285 -3.58 -5.36 -13.24
N ALA A 286 -4.85 -5.55 -13.60
CA ALA A 286 -5.73 -6.49 -12.87
C ALA A 286 -5.20 -7.93 -12.88
N THR A 287 -4.46 -8.35 -13.92
CA THR A 287 -3.82 -9.67 -13.97
C THR A 287 -2.66 -9.77 -12.99
N ASP A 288 -1.88 -8.71 -12.82
CA ASP A 288 -0.75 -8.68 -11.89
C ASP A 288 -1.23 -8.67 -10.43
N ILE A 289 -2.28 -7.89 -10.12
CA ILE A 289 -2.89 -7.84 -8.79
C ILE A 289 -3.41 -9.23 -8.35
N ASN A 290 -3.86 -10.04 -9.31
CA ASN A 290 -4.42 -11.36 -9.08
C ASN A 290 -3.46 -12.50 -9.39
N ARG A 291 -2.19 -12.19 -9.65
CA ARG A 291 -1.17 -13.20 -9.96
C ARG A 291 -0.94 -14.07 -8.73
N GLY A 292 -1.00 -15.39 -8.92
CA GLY A 292 -0.59 -16.34 -7.89
C GLY A 292 0.91 -16.61 -7.96
N ARG A 293 1.47 -17.22 -6.90
CA ARG A 293 2.85 -17.72 -6.92
C ARG A 293 3.03 -18.80 -7.97
N PHE A 294 4.27 -18.95 -8.46
CA PHE A 294 4.60 -19.96 -9.47
C PHE A 294 4.27 -21.40 -9.01
N ASN A 295 4.57 -21.72 -7.74
CA ASN A 295 4.32 -23.05 -7.17
C ASN A 295 2.87 -23.25 -6.65
N ASP A 296 2.14 -22.17 -6.42
CA ASP A 296 0.76 -22.22 -5.93
C ASP A 296 -0.06 -21.05 -6.49
N PRO A 297 -0.76 -21.25 -7.62
CA PRO A 297 -1.59 -20.21 -8.24
C PRO A 297 -2.73 -19.70 -7.33
N SER A 298 -3.09 -20.44 -6.28
CA SER A 298 -4.09 -20.00 -5.30
C SER A 298 -3.53 -18.97 -4.31
N ARG A 299 -2.19 -18.93 -4.14
CA ARG A 299 -1.51 -17.93 -3.33
C ARG A 299 -1.34 -16.63 -4.08
N THR A 300 -2.41 -15.84 -4.07
CA THR A 300 -2.44 -14.45 -4.54
C THR A 300 -2.04 -13.47 -3.43
N PRO A 301 -1.72 -12.20 -3.72
CA PRO A 301 -1.47 -11.20 -2.68
C PRO A 301 -2.61 -11.10 -1.66
N LEU A 302 -3.87 -11.11 -2.11
CA LEU A 302 -5.03 -11.08 -1.21
C LEU A 302 -5.08 -12.29 -0.28
N SER A 303 -4.75 -13.48 -0.78
CA SER A 303 -4.72 -14.68 0.06
C SER A 303 -3.60 -14.66 1.09
N GLU A 304 -2.47 -14.01 0.78
CA GLU A 304 -1.33 -13.90 1.69
C GLU A 304 -1.60 -12.90 2.81
N ALA A 305 -2.21 -11.75 2.50
CA ALA A 305 -2.70 -10.82 3.51
C ALA A 305 -3.76 -11.47 4.42
N ALA A 306 -4.70 -12.23 3.84
CA ALA A 306 -5.73 -12.95 4.61
C ALA A 306 -5.13 -14.02 5.52
N ARG A 307 -4.12 -14.75 5.03
CA ARG A 307 -3.37 -15.71 5.83
C ARG A 307 -2.67 -15.03 7.00
N ARG A 308 -1.92 -13.96 6.74
CA ARG A 308 -1.15 -13.29 7.78
C ARG A 308 -2.06 -12.63 8.83
N LEU A 309 -3.20 -12.06 8.42
CA LEU A 309 -4.22 -11.56 9.34
C LEU A 309 -4.81 -12.66 10.23
N ASP A 310 -5.09 -13.82 9.64
CA ASP A 310 -5.58 -14.99 10.37
C ASP A 310 -4.55 -15.48 11.39
N ASP A 311 -3.29 -15.62 10.98
CA ASP A 311 -2.20 -16.06 11.84
C ASP A 311 -2.02 -15.10 13.04
N GLN A 312 -2.04 -13.77 12.82
CA GLN A 312 -1.96 -12.78 13.91
C GLN A 312 -3.19 -12.75 14.82
N THR A 313 -4.38 -12.97 14.25
CA THR A 313 -5.61 -13.03 15.08
C THR A 313 -5.58 -14.24 16.00
N GLN A 314 -5.06 -15.39 15.52
CA GLN A 314 -4.92 -16.59 16.34
C GLN A 314 -3.91 -16.39 17.49
N LEU A 315 -2.81 -15.65 17.28
CA LEU A 315 -1.85 -15.32 18.35
C LEU A 315 -2.49 -14.52 19.49
N LEU A 316 -3.45 -13.64 19.20
CA LEU A 316 -4.17 -12.91 20.23
C LEU A 316 -5.09 -13.80 21.08
N ASP A 317 -5.69 -14.81 20.45
CA ASP A 317 -6.62 -15.74 21.09
C ASP A 317 -5.92 -16.87 21.87
N ASP A 318 -4.61 -17.07 21.64
CA ASP A 318 -3.82 -18.12 22.29
C ASP A 318 -3.30 -17.65 23.67
N ASP A 319 -3.77 -18.30 24.74
CA ASP A 319 -3.37 -18.00 26.12
C ASP A 319 -1.89 -18.29 26.42
N THR A 320 -1.21 -19.08 25.58
CA THR A 320 0.20 -19.44 25.73
C THR A 320 1.16 -18.46 25.06
N THR A 321 0.65 -17.58 24.18
CA THR A 321 1.47 -16.59 23.47
C THR A 321 1.95 -15.50 24.43
N GLU A 322 3.23 -15.14 24.31
CA GLU A 322 3.87 -14.13 25.15
C GLU A 322 3.27 -12.73 24.93
N ALA A 323 3.38 -11.87 25.95
CA ALA A 323 2.82 -10.52 25.88
C ALA A 323 3.43 -9.67 24.75
N ALA A 324 4.74 -9.80 24.50
CA ALA A 324 5.43 -9.06 23.45
C ALA A 324 4.91 -9.42 22.04
N ASP A 325 4.65 -10.71 21.80
CA ASP A 325 4.11 -11.18 20.51
C ASP A 325 2.66 -10.73 20.32
N LYS A 326 1.86 -10.71 21.41
CA LYS A 326 0.50 -10.16 21.37
C LYS A 326 0.47 -8.66 21.10
N ASP A 327 1.43 -7.91 21.64
CA ASP A 327 1.56 -6.48 21.40
C ASP A 327 1.94 -6.20 19.92
N GLU A 328 2.86 -6.97 19.36
CA GLU A 328 3.22 -6.91 17.94
C GLU A 328 2.02 -7.27 17.04
N ALA A 329 1.32 -8.37 17.34
CA ALA A 329 0.11 -8.77 16.62
C ALA A 329 -0.97 -7.68 16.64
N THR A 330 -1.18 -7.07 17.80
CA THR A 330 -2.13 -5.96 17.98
C THR A 330 -1.76 -4.75 17.11
N SER A 331 -0.47 -4.49 16.92
CA SER A 331 0.06 -3.41 16.09
C SER A 331 -0.08 -3.69 14.59
N GLU A 332 0.14 -4.93 14.14
CA GLU A 332 0.14 -5.28 12.72
C GLU A 332 -1.26 -5.51 12.12
N ILE A 333 -2.21 -6.02 12.90
CA ILE A 333 -3.57 -6.36 12.44
C ILE A 333 -4.26 -5.19 11.70
N PRO A 334 -4.24 -3.93 12.21
CA PRO A 334 -4.82 -2.78 11.50
C PRO A 334 -4.20 -2.53 10.12
N HIS A 335 -2.89 -2.78 9.96
CA HIS A 335 -2.17 -2.60 8.71
C HIS A 335 -2.49 -3.69 7.70
N LEU A 336 -2.61 -4.93 8.16
CA LEU A 336 -3.07 -6.06 7.35
C LEU A 336 -4.50 -5.85 6.85
N LYS A 337 -5.41 -5.40 7.71
CA LYS A 337 -6.78 -5.02 7.32
C LYS A 337 -6.77 -3.91 6.27
N SER A 338 -5.99 -2.86 6.50
CA SER A 338 -5.85 -1.75 5.54
C SER A 338 -5.31 -2.24 4.19
N THR A 339 -4.37 -3.19 4.20
CA THR A 339 -3.81 -3.78 2.98
C THR A 339 -4.84 -4.62 2.23
N ILE A 340 -5.65 -5.42 2.94
CA ILE A 340 -6.78 -6.16 2.36
C ILE A 340 -7.76 -5.19 1.68
N LEU A 341 -8.11 -4.08 2.33
CA LEU A 341 -9.00 -3.07 1.75
C LEU A 341 -8.44 -2.48 0.46
N VAL A 342 -7.14 -2.14 0.45
CA VAL A 342 -6.45 -1.62 -0.73
C VAL A 342 -6.50 -2.63 -1.89
N LEU A 343 -6.19 -3.90 -1.62
CA LEU A 343 -6.22 -4.95 -2.63
C LEU A 343 -7.64 -5.15 -3.21
N LEU A 344 -8.66 -5.15 -2.34
CA LEU A 344 -10.06 -5.29 -2.76
C LEU A 344 -10.52 -4.09 -3.60
N GLN A 345 -10.15 -2.87 -3.22
CA GLN A 345 -10.42 -1.66 -3.99
C GLN A 345 -9.73 -1.67 -5.36
N ALA A 346 -8.57 -2.33 -5.47
CA ALA A 346 -7.84 -2.50 -6.70
C ALA A 346 -8.36 -3.65 -7.60
N GLY A 347 -9.39 -4.40 -7.16
CA GLY A 347 -9.99 -5.48 -7.93
C GLY A 347 -9.37 -6.86 -7.67
N ALA A 348 -8.82 -7.10 -6.48
CA ALA A 348 -8.41 -8.43 -6.08
C ALA A 348 -9.61 -9.40 -6.00
N ASN A 349 -9.45 -10.58 -6.60
CA ASN A 349 -10.52 -11.53 -6.83
C ASN A 349 -10.70 -12.48 -5.64
N ILE A 350 -11.76 -12.22 -4.86
CA ILE A 350 -12.17 -13.02 -3.70
C ILE A 350 -12.47 -14.49 -4.09
N ALA A 351 -12.89 -14.77 -5.32
CA ALA A 351 -13.18 -16.13 -5.77
C ALA A 351 -11.93 -17.03 -5.80
N ARG A 352 -10.72 -16.45 -5.84
CA ARG A 352 -9.45 -17.20 -5.79
C ARG A 352 -9.06 -17.66 -4.38
N LEU A 353 -9.74 -17.16 -3.34
CA LEU A 353 -9.51 -17.62 -1.97
C LEU A 353 -10.03 -19.05 -1.80
N ARG A 354 -9.17 -19.92 -1.28
CA ARG A 354 -9.48 -21.33 -0.99
C ARG A 354 -10.66 -21.43 -0.01
N THR A 355 -11.36 -22.56 -0.08
CA THR A 355 -12.50 -22.90 0.80
C THR A 355 -12.49 -24.37 1.24
N ALA A 356 -11.39 -25.09 0.96
CA ALA A 356 -11.30 -26.54 1.17
C ALA A 356 -11.25 -26.90 2.67
N THR A 357 -10.42 -26.18 3.43
CA THR A 357 -10.25 -26.42 4.88
C THR A 357 -11.03 -25.40 5.70
N GLU A 358 -11.25 -25.70 6.99
CA GLU A 358 -11.88 -24.72 7.89
C GLU A 358 -11.02 -23.47 8.07
N ARG A 359 -9.69 -23.64 8.11
CA ARG A 359 -8.72 -22.53 8.11
C ARG A 359 -8.90 -21.63 6.88
N ASP A 360 -9.10 -22.22 5.70
CA ASP A 360 -9.36 -21.47 4.47
C ASP A 360 -10.70 -20.70 4.52
N ARG A 361 -11.77 -21.32 5.02
CA ARG A 361 -13.08 -20.67 5.19
C ARG A 361 -13.02 -19.51 6.18
N ARG A 362 -12.26 -19.68 7.27
CA ARG A 362 -12.03 -18.64 8.28
C ARG A 362 -11.30 -17.44 7.70
N ARG A 363 -10.18 -17.65 7.00
CA ARG A 363 -9.44 -16.60 6.27
C ARG A 363 -10.33 -15.86 5.28
N ARG A 364 -11.14 -16.58 4.52
CA ARG A 364 -12.12 -15.97 3.60
C ARG A 364 -13.13 -15.10 4.34
N ARG A 365 -13.65 -15.55 5.49
CA ARG A 365 -14.61 -14.78 6.30
C ARG A 365 -14.02 -13.45 6.78
N LEU A 366 -12.75 -13.42 7.17
CA LEU A 366 -12.04 -12.18 7.53
C LEU A 366 -12.05 -11.20 6.34
N VAL A 367 -11.69 -11.66 5.14
CA VAL A 367 -11.72 -10.83 3.92
C VAL A 367 -13.14 -10.34 3.60
N LEU A 368 -14.17 -11.18 3.70
CA LEU A 368 -15.55 -10.76 3.42
C LEU A 368 -16.03 -9.69 4.40
N THR A 369 -15.57 -9.74 5.66
CA THR A 369 -15.86 -8.72 6.67
C THR A 369 -15.27 -7.37 6.27
N GLU A 370 -14.00 -7.35 5.87
CA GLU A 370 -13.35 -6.14 5.38
C GLU A 370 -13.97 -5.66 4.05
N TYR A 371 -14.37 -6.57 3.16
CA TYR A 371 -15.03 -6.21 1.91
C TYR A 371 -16.40 -5.53 2.12
N ALA A 372 -17.15 -5.92 3.16
CA ALA A 372 -18.36 -5.21 3.55
C ALA A 372 -18.09 -3.73 3.84
N THR A 373 -16.94 -3.40 4.44
CA THR A 373 -16.53 -2.00 4.68
C THR A 373 -16.26 -1.27 3.37
N VAL A 374 -15.59 -1.90 2.40
CA VAL A 374 -15.38 -1.34 1.05
C VAL A 374 -16.71 -1.04 0.39
N LEU A 375 -17.62 -2.03 0.36
CA LEU A 375 -18.96 -1.84 -0.18
C LEU A 375 -19.70 -0.70 0.53
N ASN A 376 -19.51 -0.52 1.83
CA ASN A 376 -20.13 0.57 2.59
C ASN A 376 -19.55 1.97 2.30
N GLU A 377 -18.31 2.07 1.84
CA GLU A 377 -17.67 3.32 1.40
C GLU A 377 -18.06 3.73 -0.04
N VAL A 378 -18.38 2.76 -0.91
CA VAL A 378 -18.72 3.00 -2.34
C VAL A 378 -19.72 4.14 -2.56
N PRO A 379 -20.85 4.25 -1.83
CA PRO A 379 -21.79 5.35 -2.03
C PRO A 379 -21.20 6.74 -1.75
N ILE A 380 -20.30 6.85 -0.77
CA ILE A 380 -19.65 8.10 -0.42
C ILE A 380 -18.64 8.46 -1.52
N ALA A 381 -17.78 7.52 -1.89
CA ALA A 381 -16.78 7.69 -2.94
C ALA A 381 -17.41 8.05 -4.29
N ALA A 382 -18.42 7.29 -4.73
CA ALA A 382 -19.12 7.54 -5.98
C ALA A 382 -19.76 8.94 -6.02
N MET A 383 -20.41 9.35 -4.94
CA MET A 383 -21.03 10.68 -4.86
C MET A 383 -19.99 11.79 -4.78
N SER A 384 -18.85 11.57 -4.12
CA SER A 384 -17.73 12.52 -4.09
C SER A 384 -17.16 12.72 -5.49
N ALA A 385 -16.88 11.64 -6.22
CA ALA A 385 -16.37 11.67 -7.59
C ALA A 385 -17.33 12.42 -8.54
N ILE A 386 -18.62 12.11 -8.48
CA ILE A 386 -19.65 12.81 -9.28
C ILE A 386 -19.69 14.30 -8.94
N ASN A 387 -19.64 14.65 -7.65
CA ASN A 387 -19.65 16.05 -7.23
C ASN A 387 -18.38 16.79 -7.66
N ALA A 388 -17.22 16.13 -7.66
CA ALA A 388 -15.98 16.69 -8.17
C ALA A 388 -16.06 16.91 -9.69
N ALA A 389 -16.55 15.92 -10.45
CA ALA A 389 -16.73 16.04 -11.90
C ALA A 389 -17.71 17.16 -12.29
N LEU A 390 -18.78 17.37 -11.51
CA LEU A 390 -19.76 18.43 -11.74
C LEU A 390 -19.33 19.81 -11.19
N ARG A 391 -18.24 19.88 -10.41
CA ARG A 391 -17.79 21.13 -9.76
C ARG A 391 -17.51 22.26 -10.76
N PRO A 392 -16.74 22.07 -11.84
CA PRO A 392 -16.41 23.16 -12.77
C PRO A 392 -17.67 23.75 -13.43
N GLN A 393 -18.63 22.90 -13.79
CA GLN A 393 -19.90 23.32 -14.40
C GLN A 393 -20.77 24.10 -13.41
N ARG A 394 -20.78 23.69 -12.13
CA ARG A 394 -21.52 24.39 -11.05
C ARG A 394 -20.91 25.75 -10.74
N GLU A 395 -19.58 25.85 -10.73
CA GLU A 395 -18.86 27.11 -10.53
C GLU A 395 -19.13 28.08 -11.68
N LEU A 396 -19.07 27.61 -12.94
CA LEU A 396 -19.43 28.40 -14.11
C LEU A 396 -20.89 28.86 -14.06
N ALA A 397 -21.82 27.97 -13.71
CA ALA A 397 -23.24 28.31 -13.57
C ALA A 397 -23.49 29.35 -12.46
N ALA A 398 -22.76 29.27 -11.35
CA ALA A 398 -22.84 30.24 -10.26
C ALA A 398 -22.33 31.62 -10.70
N LEU A 399 -21.20 31.66 -11.41
CA LEU A 399 -20.64 32.89 -11.98
C LEU A 399 -21.63 33.53 -12.97
N LEU A 400 -22.21 32.73 -13.88
CA LEU A 400 -23.24 33.19 -14.81
C LEU A 400 -24.48 33.69 -14.07
N THR A 401 -24.94 33.00 -13.03
CA THR A 401 -26.12 33.42 -12.24
C THR A 401 -25.90 34.79 -11.57
N CYS A 402 -24.67 35.09 -11.11
CA CYS A 402 -24.32 36.38 -10.53
C CYS A 402 -24.14 37.49 -11.57
N ALA A 403 -23.66 37.13 -12.78
CA ALA A 403 -23.36 38.07 -13.86
C ALA A 403 -24.57 38.43 -14.72
N LEU A 404 -25.48 37.47 -14.98
CA LEU A 404 -26.65 37.63 -15.84
C LEU A 404 -27.57 38.82 -15.48
N PRO A 405 -27.86 39.12 -14.20
CA PRO A 405 -28.67 40.29 -13.83
C PRO A 405 -27.97 41.63 -14.07
N GLN A 406 -26.65 41.64 -14.26
CA GLN A 406 -25.82 42.84 -14.44
C GLN A 406 -25.44 43.09 -15.90
N MET A 407 -25.75 42.15 -16.80
CA MET A 407 -25.40 42.25 -18.22
C MET A 407 -26.50 42.97 -19.03
N THR A 408 -26.07 43.85 -19.93
CA THR A 408 -26.96 44.48 -20.90
C THR A 408 -27.39 43.49 -21.99
N LYS A 409 -28.53 43.73 -22.64
CA LYS A 409 -29.05 42.89 -23.74
C LYS A 409 -28.01 42.67 -24.86
N ILE A 410 -27.23 43.72 -25.17
CA ILE A 410 -26.16 43.67 -26.19
C ILE A 410 -25.03 42.71 -25.77
N GLN A 411 -24.65 42.70 -24.48
CA GLN A 411 -23.60 41.81 -23.95
C GLN A 411 -24.03 40.35 -23.94
N LEU A 412 -25.31 40.08 -23.64
CA LEU A 412 -25.93 38.76 -23.73
C LEU A 412 -25.94 38.22 -25.17
N ASP A 413 -26.31 39.06 -26.15
CA ASP A 413 -26.34 38.68 -27.57
C ASP A 413 -24.93 38.41 -28.14
N THR A 414 -23.88 39.06 -27.63
CA THR A 414 -22.48 38.75 -28.00
C THR A 414 -21.93 37.48 -27.36
N LEU A 415 -22.38 37.11 -26.15
CA LEU A 415 -21.91 35.90 -25.45
C LEU A 415 -22.66 34.64 -25.90
N PHE A 416 -23.91 34.78 -26.34
CA PHE A 416 -24.75 33.70 -26.86
C PHE A 416 -25.35 34.08 -28.21
N PRO A 417 -24.54 34.16 -29.30
CA PRO A 417 -25.04 34.55 -30.60
C PRO A 417 -26.11 33.56 -31.08
N ARG A 418 -27.32 34.06 -31.32
CA ARG A 418 -28.40 33.26 -31.93
C ARG A 418 -27.96 32.83 -33.32
N GLN A 419 -27.89 31.52 -33.56
CA GLN A 419 -27.80 31.02 -34.94
C GLN A 419 -29.08 31.39 -35.70
N PRO A 420 -28.99 31.95 -36.92
CA PRO A 420 -30.16 32.21 -37.73
C PRO A 420 -30.74 30.88 -38.24
N CYS A 421 -31.99 30.58 -37.87
CA CYS A 421 -32.76 29.51 -38.51
C CYS A 421 -32.92 29.82 -40.01
N PRO A 422 -32.72 28.85 -40.92
CA PRO A 422 -33.09 29.03 -42.32
C PRO A 422 -34.61 29.10 -42.44
N SER A 423 -35.11 30.14 -43.09
CA SER A 423 -36.53 30.36 -43.36
C SER A 423 -37.08 29.32 -44.35
N PRO A 424 -38.33 28.85 -44.17
CA PRO A 424 -38.96 27.93 -45.12
C PRO A 424 -39.42 28.68 -46.38
N SER A 425 -39.20 28.07 -47.55
CA SER A 425 -39.67 28.55 -48.86
C SER A 425 -41.21 28.39 -49.01
N PRO A 426 -41.87 29.21 -49.84
CA PRO A 426 -43.33 29.38 -49.81
C PRO A 426 -44.07 28.30 -50.61
N GLN A 427 -45.22 27.84 -50.08
CA GLN A 427 -46.23 27.09 -50.82
C GLN A 427 -47.31 28.03 -51.39
N PRO A 428 -47.91 27.72 -52.55
CA PRO A 428 -48.90 28.58 -53.18
C PRO A 428 -50.34 28.35 -52.66
N THR A 429 -50.92 29.48 -52.27
CA THR A 429 -52.33 29.91 -52.22
C THR A 429 -53.46 29.03 -52.79
N ASN A 430 -54.59 28.99 -52.08
CA ASN A 430 -55.93 29.38 -52.58
C ASN A 430 -56.90 29.68 -51.39
N THR A 431 -57.34 30.92 -51.12
CA THR A 431 -58.61 31.63 -51.52
C THR A 431 -59.89 31.03 -50.87
N ILE A 432 -60.85 31.70 -50.16
CA ILE A 432 -61.60 32.97 -50.36
C ILE A 432 -62.37 33.38 -49.06
N GLU A 433 -62.35 34.70 -48.74
CA GLU A 433 -63.38 35.62 -48.15
C GLU A 433 -64.14 35.31 -46.83
N GLN A 434 -64.53 36.25 -45.94
CA GLN A 434 -64.97 37.65 -46.08
C GLN A 434 -65.09 38.32 -44.66
N GLY A 435 -64.88 39.64 -44.52
CA GLY A 435 -65.57 40.44 -43.47
C GLY A 435 -64.77 41.39 -42.53
N THR A 436 -64.52 42.62 -43.01
CA THR A 436 -64.59 43.93 -42.30
C THR A 436 -63.75 44.27 -41.05
N SER A 437 -62.74 45.13 -41.26
CA SER A 437 -62.55 46.48 -40.68
C SER A 437 -62.78 46.71 -39.17
N GLU A 438 -61.68 46.93 -38.42
CA GLU A 438 -61.35 48.19 -37.71
C GLU A 438 -60.09 48.00 -36.83
N SER A 439 -59.15 48.94 -36.89
CA SER A 439 -58.09 49.17 -35.88
C SER A 439 -58.46 50.48 -35.17
N PRO A 440 -58.17 50.68 -33.86
CA PRO A 440 -56.78 50.92 -33.43
C PRO A 440 -56.39 50.50 -31.98
N ALA A 441 -55.07 50.35 -31.81
CA ALA A 441 -54.24 50.65 -30.64
C ALA A 441 -54.38 49.87 -29.30
N ASP A 442 -53.17 49.61 -28.77
CA ASP A 442 -52.78 49.28 -27.39
C ASP A 442 -52.92 47.83 -26.88
N GLY A 443 -51.76 47.19 -26.72
CA GLY A 443 -51.58 46.02 -25.87
C GLY A 443 -50.53 45.04 -26.38
N ASP A 444 -49.25 45.41 -26.31
CA ASP A 444 -48.15 44.43 -26.33
C ASP A 444 -48.32 43.47 -25.14
N SER A 445 -48.96 42.33 -25.40
CA SER A 445 -49.00 41.17 -24.52
C SER A 445 -48.83 39.93 -25.38
N ASP A 446 -48.04 38.99 -24.85
CA ASP A 446 -47.95 37.59 -25.29
C ASP A 446 -47.12 37.28 -26.53
N CYS A 447 -45.80 37.28 -26.34
CA CYS A 447 -44.94 36.16 -26.75
C CYS A 447 -43.59 36.20 -26.01
N ALA A 448 -43.65 36.12 -24.67
CA ALA A 448 -42.50 35.79 -23.83
C ALA A 448 -42.76 34.47 -23.09
N ALA A 449 -43.24 33.46 -23.83
CA ALA A 449 -43.25 32.10 -23.37
C ALA A 449 -41.87 31.47 -23.60
N SER A 450 -41.38 30.77 -22.58
CA SER A 450 -40.39 29.70 -22.69
C SER A 450 -38.91 30.10 -22.70
N LEU A 451 -38.47 30.80 -21.65
CA LEU A 451 -37.12 30.63 -21.09
C LEU A 451 -37.20 30.53 -19.55
N GLN A 452 -38.06 29.65 -19.05
CA GLN A 452 -37.82 29.05 -17.74
C GLN A 452 -36.73 27.99 -17.92
N VAL A 453 -35.47 28.45 -17.98
CA VAL A 453 -34.37 27.59 -17.54
C VAL A 453 -34.63 27.39 -16.06
N ALA A 454 -35.19 26.23 -15.70
CA ALA A 454 -35.23 25.78 -14.32
C ALA A 454 -33.77 25.64 -13.86
N GLY A 455 -33.22 26.74 -13.35
CA GLY A 455 -31.82 26.82 -12.93
C GLY A 455 -31.54 25.76 -11.88
N ASN A 456 -30.32 25.22 -11.94
CA ASN A 456 -29.72 24.33 -10.94
C ASN A 456 -29.56 24.97 -9.54
N GLN A 457 -30.42 25.93 -9.17
CA GLN A 457 -30.49 26.54 -7.84
C GLN A 457 -30.96 25.58 -6.74
N GLN A 458 -31.38 24.36 -7.07
CA GLN A 458 -31.65 23.31 -6.07
C GLN A 458 -30.43 22.44 -5.73
N VAL A 459 -29.25 22.74 -6.29
CA VAL A 459 -27.99 22.00 -6.06
C VAL A 459 -27.02 22.80 -5.18
N VAL A 460 -27.49 23.90 -4.57
CA VAL A 460 -26.69 24.77 -3.71
C VAL A 460 -26.76 24.29 -2.26
N GLY A 461 -25.78 23.48 -1.88
CA GLY A 461 -25.27 23.40 -0.51
C GLY A 461 -24.22 24.48 -0.24
N SER A 462 -24.44 25.73 -0.68
CA SER A 462 -23.62 26.85 -0.19
C SER A 462 -24.08 27.19 1.22
N ARG A 463 -23.13 27.27 2.14
CA ARG A 463 -23.32 27.93 3.45
C ARG A 463 -24.01 29.27 3.22
N GLY A 464 -25.30 29.40 3.58
CA GLY A 464 -25.97 30.70 3.62
C GLY A 464 -27.33 30.86 2.95
N SER A 465 -28.19 29.83 2.80
CA SER A 465 -29.63 30.10 2.70
C SER A 465 -30.49 28.95 3.24
N LYS A 466 -30.84 29.05 4.52
CA LYS A 466 -31.75 28.15 5.22
C LYS A 466 -33.20 28.52 4.88
N LYS A 467 -33.80 27.92 3.84
CA LYS A 467 -35.26 27.97 3.67
C LYS A 467 -35.90 26.82 4.45
N ARG A 468 -36.47 27.15 5.62
CA ARG A 468 -37.42 26.29 6.36
C ARG A 468 -38.81 26.43 5.73
N ASP A 469 -39.61 25.37 5.76
CA ASP A 469 -41.04 25.48 5.51
C ASP A 469 -41.76 26.18 6.69
N SER A 470 -43.07 26.44 6.53
CA SER A 470 -43.92 27.07 7.54
C SER A 470 -44.07 26.26 8.84
N GLN A 471 -43.44 25.09 8.94
CA GLN A 471 -43.42 24.24 10.13
C GLN A 471 -41.98 23.96 10.65
N GLY A 472 -40.96 24.61 10.09
CA GLY A 472 -39.61 24.60 10.62
C GLY A 472 -38.71 23.43 10.18
N GLN A 473 -39.16 22.55 9.27
CA GLN A 473 -38.35 21.46 8.73
C GLN A 473 -37.45 21.90 7.56
N MET A 474 -36.27 21.28 7.45
CA MET A 474 -35.29 21.53 6.38
C MET A 474 -35.76 20.86 5.07
N LYS A 475 -35.95 21.64 3.99
CA LYS A 475 -36.10 21.06 2.65
C LYS A 475 -34.73 20.64 2.11
N ARG A 476 -34.43 19.33 2.11
CA ARG A 476 -33.40 18.74 1.23
C ARG A 476 -33.96 18.77 -0.20
N GLY A 477 -33.26 19.39 -1.14
CA GLY A 477 -33.67 19.36 -2.56
C GLY A 477 -33.78 17.93 -3.08
N PRO A 478 -34.71 17.64 -4.02
CA PRO A 478 -34.87 16.30 -4.56
C PRO A 478 -33.54 15.84 -5.21
N PRO A 479 -33.09 14.59 -4.97
CA PRO A 479 -31.90 14.07 -5.61
C PRO A 479 -32.07 14.12 -7.14
N LEU A 480 -30.98 14.35 -7.87
CA LEU A 480 -30.99 14.24 -9.33
C LEU A 480 -31.42 12.82 -9.72
N GLN A 481 -32.66 12.69 -10.19
CA GLN A 481 -33.22 11.43 -10.68
C GLN A 481 -32.90 11.33 -12.18
N CYS A 482 -31.78 10.68 -12.47
CA CYS A 482 -31.18 10.65 -13.81
C CYS A 482 -31.54 9.40 -14.61
N PHE A 483 -32.02 8.34 -13.96
CA PHE A 483 -32.22 7.04 -14.58
C PHE A 483 -33.69 6.64 -14.60
N VAL A 484 -34.09 5.83 -15.58
CA VAL A 484 -35.44 5.26 -15.66
C VAL A 484 -35.35 3.79 -16.07
N PRO A 485 -35.89 2.85 -15.27
CA PRO A 485 -36.00 1.46 -15.66
C PRO A 485 -37.22 1.28 -16.58
N GLY A 486 -37.03 0.68 -17.76
CA GLY A 486 -38.11 0.21 -18.63
C GLY A 486 -38.80 1.28 -19.51
N GLY A 487 -38.15 2.43 -19.76
CA GLY A 487 -38.64 3.45 -20.71
C GLY A 487 -39.09 4.78 -20.08
N VAL A 488 -39.47 5.76 -20.90
CA VAL A 488 -39.73 7.18 -20.52
C VAL A 488 -40.78 7.36 -19.40
N SER A 489 -41.70 6.41 -19.26
CA SER A 489 -42.81 6.43 -18.29
C SER A 489 -42.49 5.78 -16.93
N GLY A 490 -41.30 5.20 -16.76
CA GLY A 490 -40.91 4.48 -15.55
C GLY A 490 -40.62 5.39 -14.35
N ARG A 491 -40.52 4.80 -13.15
CA ARG A 491 -40.08 5.49 -11.92
C ARG A 491 -38.68 6.03 -12.13
N ARG A 492 -38.47 7.32 -11.90
CA ARG A 492 -37.12 7.90 -12.00
C ARG A 492 -36.28 7.51 -10.80
N LEU A 493 -35.10 6.97 -11.06
CA LEU A 493 -34.11 6.54 -10.07
C LEU A 493 -32.96 7.56 -10.00
N GLY A 494 -32.50 7.83 -8.79
CA GLY A 494 -31.28 8.59 -8.53
C GLY A 494 -30.04 7.70 -8.61
N VAL A 495 -28.87 8.32 -8.83
CA VAL A 495 -27.57 7.62 -8.85
C VAL A 495 -27.37 6.78 -7.58
N ARG A 496 -27.81 7.27 -6.43
CA ARG A 496 -27.67 6.56 -5.15
C ARG A 496 -28.40 5.21 -5.14
N GLU A 497 -29.60 5.14 -5.74
CA GLU A 497 -30.37 3.90 -5.83
C GLU A 497 -29.69 2.88 -6.75
N VAL A 498 -29.12 3.35 -7.87
CA VAL A 498 -28.36 2.50 -8.81
C VAL A 498 -27.07 1.98 -8.17
N VAL A 499 -26.32 2.84 -7.50
CA VAL A 499 -25.09 2.45 -6.77
C VAL A 499 -25.40 1.46 -5.65
N HIS A 500 -26.50 1.62 -4.94
CA HIS A 500 -26.92 0.66 -3.92
C HIS A 500 -27.29 -0.70 -4.49
N ARG A 501 -28.00 -0.72 -5.63
CA ARG A 501 -28.31 -1.96 -6.31
C ARG A 501 -27.05 -2.70 -6.73
N ALA A 502 -26.08 -2.01 -7.31
CA ALA A 502 -24.78 -2.59 -7.68
C ALA A 502 -24.07 -3.21 -6.46
N ARG A 503 -24.05 -2.50 -5.32
CA ARG A 503 -23.46 -3.01 -4.08
C ARG A 503 -24.16 -4.27 -3.57
N LEU A 504 -25.49 -4.33 -3.65
CA LEU A 504 -26.27 -5.49 -3.23
C LEU A 504 -26.04 -6.70 -4.16
N ASP A 505 -25.94 -6.48 -5.47
CA ASP A 505 -25.64 -7.54 -6.43
C ASP A 505 -24.22 -8.09 -6.19
N GLU A 506 -23.24 -7.21 -5.97
CA GLU A 506 -21.85 -7.59 -5.63
C GLU A 506 -21.77 -8.35 -4.30
N ALA A 507 -22.49 -7.88 -3.28
CA ALA A 507 -22.57 -8.54 -1.98
C ALA A 507 -23.19 -9.94 -2.09
N ALA A 508 -24.26 -10.08 -2.87
CA ALA A 508 -24.90 -11.37 -3.12
C ALA A 508 -23.97 -12.33 -3.89
N GLN A 509 -23.21 -11.83 -4.86
CA GLN A 509 -22.25 -12.62 -5.63
C GLN A 509 -21.14 -13.22 -4.75
N HIS A 510 -20.66 -12.46 -3.79
CA HIS A 510 -19.55 -12.88 -2.92
C HIS A 510 -19.98 -13.41 -1.55
N GLY A 511 -21.27 -13.40 -1.23
CA GLY A 511 -21.82 -13.84 0.05
C GLY A 511 -21.46 -12.89 1.20
N VAL A 512 -21.43 -11.58 0.94
CA VAL A 512 -21.07 -10.55 1.92
C VAL A 512 -22.31 -10.04 2.62
N GLU A 513 -22.26 -10.08 3.95
CA GLU A 513 -23.30 -9.53 4.82
C GLU A 513 -22.90 -8.16 5.35
N GLY A 514 -23.86 -7.38 5.86
CA GLY A 514 -23.57 -6.09 6.51
C GLY A 514 -23.47 -4.88 5.57
N VAL A 515 -23.98 -4.96 4.34
CA VAL A 515 -24.07 -3.80 3.43
C VAL A 515 -25.20 -2.87 3.87
N VAL A 516 -24.85 -1.64 4.27
CA VAL A 516 -25.79 -0.63 4.78
C VAL A 516 -26.21 0.31 3.66
N LYS A 517 -27.52 0.55 3.53
CA LYS A 517 -28.08 1.43 2.50
C LYS A 517 -27.55 2.87 2.56
N GLY A 518 -27.35 3.45 3.74
CA GLY A 518 -26.65 4.74 3.91
C GLY A 518 -27.33 5.99 3.31
N PHE A 519 -28.44 5.86 2.56
CA PHE A 519 -29.22 6.98 2.03
C PHE A 519 -30.73 6.64 1.96
N ASN A 520 -31.58 7.67 1.90
CA ASN A 520 -33.04 7.55 1.80
C ASN A 520 -33.65 6.56 2.81
N THR A 521 -33.56 6.88 4.10
CA THR A 521 -34.03 6.06 5.24
C THR A 521 -35.53 5.73 5.23
N HIS A 522 -36.31 6.37 4.35
CA HIS A 522 -37.75 6.13 4.18
C HIS A 522 -38.07 5.05 3.13
N LEU A 523 -37.07 4.55 2.40
CA LEU A 523 -37.21 3.48 1.41
C LEU A 523 -36.45 2.24 1.88
N GLY A 524 -37.00 1.04 1.67
CA GLY A 524 -36.34 -0.23 1.96
C GLY A 524 -35.42 -0.70 0.82
N ASP A 525 -34.66 -1.79 1.02
CA ASP A 525 -33.80 -2.38 -0.03
C ASP A 525 -34.62 -2.93 -1.21
N SER A 526 -35.86 -3.36 -0.95
CA SER A 526 -36.85 -3.75 -1.95
C SER A 526 -37.13 -2.65 -2.96
N ASP A 527 -37.02 -1.38 -2.55
CA ASP A 527 -37.32 -0.23 -3.41
C ASP A 527 -36.19 0.13 -4.38
N CYS A 528 -35.04 -0.55 -4.29
CA CYS A 528 -33.86 -0.36 -5.15
C CYS A 528 -33.66 -1.51 -6.16
N GLN A 529 -34.66 -2.36 -6.39
CA GLN A 529 -34.55 -3.50 -7.30
C GLN A 529 -35.01 -3.13 -8.73
N PHE A 530 -34.16 -3.39 -9.72
CA PHE A 530 -34.45 -3.25 -11.15
C PHE A 530 -33.52 -4.16 -11.98
N GLN A 531 -33.87 -4.44 -13.24
CA GLN A 531 -33.01 -5.21 -14.15
C GLN A 531 -32.02 -4.27 -14.87
N TRP A 532 -30.71 -4.58 -14.82
CA TRP A 532 -29.65 -3.78 -15.49
C TRP A 532 -29.91 -3.55 -16.98
N GLN A 533 -30.46 -4.54 -17.67
CA GLN A 533 -30.82 -4.50 -19.10
C GLN A 533 -31.91 -3.47 -19.43
N GLN A 534 -32.70 -3.07 -18.43
CA GLN A 534 -33.80 -2.12 -18.59
C GLN A 534 -33.41 -0.70 -18.14
N LEU A 535 -32.21 -0.51 -17.61
CA LEU A 535 -31.73 0.79 -17.14
C LEU A 535 -31.38 1.69 -18.32
N GLY A 536 -31.87 2.93 -18.30
CA GLY A 536 -31.53 3.95 -19.28
C GLY A 536 -31.71 5.35 -18.72
N TYR A 537 -31.49 6.36 -19.56
CA TYR A 537 -31.81 7.76 -19.25
C TYR A 537 -32.66 8.37 -20.36
N VAL A 538 -33.28 9.51 -20.08
CA VAL A 538 -34.08 10.24 -21.06
C VAL A 538 -33.22 11.37 -21.63
N GLY A 539 -32.91 11.27 -22.93
CA GLY A 539 -32.09 12.26 -23.65
C GLY A 539 -32.82 13.60 -23.85
N SER A 540 -32.11 14.63 -24.32
CA SER A 540 -32.65 15.99 -24.52
C SER A 540 -33.82 16.06 -25.52
N GLY A 541 -33.98 15.05 -26.38
CA GLY A 541 -35.11 14.89 -27.30
C GLY A 541 -36.32 14.16 -26.72
N GLY A 542 -36.31 13.78 -25.43
CA GLY A 542 -37.41 13.04 -24.78
C GLY A 542 -37.43 11.54 -25.10
N GLY A 543 -36.49 11.05 -25.90
CA GLY A 543 -36.29 9.63 -26.21
C GLY A 543 -35.61 8.88 -25.05
N PHE A 544 -35.94 7.60 -24.91
CA PHE A 544 -35.25 6.70 -23.98
C PHE A 544 -33.94 6.20 -24.61
N GLU A 545 -32.83 6.40 -23.91
CA GLU A 545 -31.51 5.88 -24.27
C GLU A 545 -31.13 4.77 -23.29
N SER A 546 -30.99 3.55 -23.79
CA SER A 546 -30.67 2.37 -22.97
C SER A 546 -29.18 2.35 -22.62
N LEU A 547 -28.87 2.01 -21.37
CA LEU A 547 -27.51 1.74 -20.89
C LEU A 547 -27.14 0.25 -20.97
N ALA A 548 -28.01 -0.61 -21.53
CA ALA A 548 -27.82 -2.06 -21.56
C ALA A 548 -26.50 -2.51 -22.23
N ALA A 549 -26.02 -1.76 -23.23
CA ALA A 549 -24.76 -2.05 -23.92
C ALA A 549 -23.52 -1.89 -23.02
N ALA A 550 -23.60 -1.07 -21.97
CA ALA A 550 -22.51 -0.87 -21.02
C ALA A 550 -22.40 -1.99 -19.97
N PHE A 551 -23.38 -2.90 -19.90
CA PHE A 551 -23.46 -3.96 -18.89
C PHE A 551 -23.38 -5.38 -19.48
N GLN A 552 -22.87 -5.53 -20.71
CA GLN A 552 -22.59 -6.86 -21.28
C GLN A 552 -21.27 -7.41 -20.69
N PRO A 553 -21.23 -8.67 -20.22
CA PRO A 553 -19.98 -9.29 -19.78
C PRO A 553 -19.02 -9.46 -20.98
N PRO A 554 -17.68 -9.42 -20.77
CA PRO A 554 -16.74 -9.74 -21.82
C PRO A 554 -17.00 -11.16 -22.34
N ALA A 555 -17.05 -11.32 -23.66
CA ALA A 555 -17.26 -12.63 -24.29
C ALA A 555 -16.15 -13.60 -23.84
N GLY A 556 -16.54 -14.63 -23.08
CA GLY A 556 -15.66 -15.77 -22.83
C GLY A 556 -15.38 -16.51 -24.15
N PRO A 557 -14.24 -17.22 -24.25
CA PRO A 557 -13.91 -17.96 -25.47
C PRO A 557 -14.99 -19.02 -25.72
N SER A 558 -15.54 -19.02 -26.93
CA SER A 558 -16.48 -20.02 -27.41
C SER A 558 -15.74 -21.33 -27.67
N ASP A 559 -15.95 -22.34 -26.85
CA ASP A 559 -15.58 -23.72 -27.18
C ASP A 559 -16.50 -24.23 -28.29
N SER A 560 -16.02 -24.14 -29.54
CA SER A 560 -16.68 -24.80 -30.67
C SER A 560 -15.71 -25.07 -31.84
N GLU A 561 -14.63 -25.81 -31.61
CA GLU A 561 -13.90 -26.64 -32.61
C GLU A 561 -13.23 -27.76 -31.78
N ALA A 562 -13.45 -29.07 -31.92
CA ALA A 562 -13.37 -29.96 -33.08
C ALA A 562 -14.12 -31.28 -32.72
N SER A 563 -15.09 -31.77 -33.50
CA SER A 563 -14.98 -32.78 -34.56
C SER A 563 -14.20 -34.07 -34.21
N ASP A 564 -14.96 -35.17 -34.15
CA ASP A 564 -14.68 -36.55 -34.61
C ASP A 564 -13.22 -37.01 -34.72
N ASP A 565 -12.86 -38.07 -33.98
CA ASP A 565 -12.38 -39.30 -34.61
C ASP A 565 -12.66 -40.54 -33.73
N SER A 566 -12.95 -41.65 -34.40
CA SER A 566 -13.48 -42.90 -33.86
C SER A 566 -12.44 -44.02 -34.00
N SER A 567 -12.30 -44.87 -32.99
CA SER A 567 -12.00 -46.34 -33.09
C SER A 567 -11.76 -46.86 -31.67
N GLU A 568 -12.66 -47.68 -31.12
CA GLU A 568 -12.64 -49.15 -31.22
C GLU A 568 -11.31 -49.76 -30.76
N ASP A 569 -11.29 -50.32 -29.54
CA ASP A 569 -11.23 -51.79 -29.40
C ASP A 569 -11.38 -52.24 -27.94
N ASP A 570 -12.23 -53.26 -27.80
CA ASP A 570 -12.51 -54.06 -26.62
C ASP A 570 -11.26 -54.71 -26.01
N LEU A 571 -11.28 -54.99 -24.69
CA LEU A 571 -11.09 -56.33 -24.13
C LEU A 571 -11.27 -56.33 -22.60
N ASN A 572 -12.49 -56.70 -22.24
CA ASN A 572 -12.95 -57.56 -21.15
C ASN A 572 -11.97 -58.21 -20.13
N GLU A 573 -12.51 -58.34 -18.91
CA GLU A 573 -12.31 -59.38 -17.89
C GLU A 573 -11.13 -59.34 -16.88
N GLY A 574 -11.49 -59.28 -15.58
CA GLY A 574 -10.95 -60.20 -14.58
C GLY A 574 -10.38 -59.60 -13.29
N GLU A 575 -11.25 -59.21 -12.35
CA GLU A 575 -10.89 -59.16 -10.92
C GLU A 575 -11.20 -60.52 -10.28
N GLU A 576 -10.18 -61.27 -9.84
CA GLU A 576 -10.20 -62.25 -8.73
C GLU A 576 -8.73 -62.39 -8.25
N SER A 577 -8.35 -61.92 -7.06
CA SER A 577 -8.50 -62.60 -5.76
C SER A 577 -7.44 -63.68 -5.48
N ASP A 578 -6.61 -63.37 -4.50
CA ASP A 578 -6.10 -64.25 -3.43
C ASP A 578 -4.78 -65.02 -3.62
N GLY A 579 -4.02 -65.02 -2.51
CA GLY A 579 -3.30 -66.21 -2.05
C GLY A 579 -1.79 -66.27 -2.25
N GLY A 580 -1.07 -66.14 -1.13
CA GLY A 580 -0.19 -67.23 -0.71
C GLY A 580 1.31 -67.04 -0.86
N GLU A 581 1.90 -66.51 0.22
CA GLU A 581 3.11 -66.96 0.91
C GLU A 581 4.05 -68.00 0.26
N GLY A 582 5.36 -67.75 0.40
CA GLY A 582 6.26 -68.79 0.91
C GLY A 582 7.67 -68.86 0.32
N SER A 583 8.65 -68.34 1.08
CA SER A 583 9.94 -69.00 1.37
C SER A 583 10.99 -69.09 0.23
N ALA A 584 12.31 -69.03 0.43
CA ALA A 584 13.19 -69.03 1.59
C ALA A 584 14.65 -68.73 1.16
N SER A 585 15.49 -68.52 2.18
CA SER A 585 16.97 -68.59 2.22
C SER A 585 17.72 -67.42 1.58
N GLY A 586 18.72 -66.79 2.18
CA GLY A 586 19.60 -67.02 3.34
C GLY A 586 20.84 -66.14 3.03
N VAL A 587 21.63 -65.55 3.92
CA VAL A 587 22.25 -65.92 5.20
C VAL A 587 22.84 -64.59 5.72
N GLY A 588 22.55 -64.15 6.96
CA GLY A 588 23.49 -64.16 8.10
C GLY A 588 24.54 -63.02 8.02
N ASP A 589 24.85 -62.24 9.05
CA ASP A 589 24.51 -62.31 10.47
C ASP A 589 24.98 -61.00 11.15
N ALA A 590 24.25 -60.65 12.23
CA ALA A 590 24.51 -59.87 13.46
C ALA A 590 25.68 -58.84 13.56
N SER A 591 25.61 -57.76 14.36
CA SER A 591 24.88 -57.50 15.62
C SER A 591 24.87 -55.96 15.87
N ASP A 592 23.78 -55.32 16.34
CA ASP A 592 23.35 -55.16 17.76
C ASP A 592 24.09 -53.98 18.44
N GLU A 593 23.51 -52.96 19.07
CA GLU A 593 22.31 -52.79 19.92
C GLU A 593 21.71 -51.38 19.67
N GLY A 594 20.48 -50.97 20.00
CA GLY A 594 19.37 -51.54 20.74
C GLY A 594 18.37 -50.40 21.08
N GLU A 595 17.11 -50.59 20.65
CA GLU A 595 15.79 -50.24 21.23
C GLU A 595 15.53 -48.91 21.99
N GLY A 596 14.37 -48.25 21.93
CA GLY A 596 13.01 -48.56 21.43
C GLY A 596 12.15 -47.27 21.40
N HIS A 597 11.32 -47.04 20.37
CA HIS A 597 9.88 -47.34 20.26
C HIS A 597 8.95 -46.75 21.33
N GLY A 598 7.93 -46.01 20.86
CA GLY A 598 6.73 -45.66 21.61
C GLY A 598 5.95 -44.52 20.95
N ASP A 599 5.11 -44.85 19.96
CA ASP A 599 3.97 -44.04 19.53
C ASP A 599 2.82 -44.16 20.56
N ASP A 600 1.92 -43.17 20.47
CA ASP A 600 0.50 -43.14 20.88
C ASP A 600 0.06 -42.66 22.29
N ASP A 601 -1.06 -41.92 22.20
CA ASP A 601 -2.14 -41.60 23.14
C ASP A 601 -1.95 -40.47 24.19
N ASP A 602 -2.71 -39.38 24.11
CA ASP A 602 -4.13 -39.17 24.45
C ASP A 602 -4.45 -39.22 25.96
N MET A 603 -5.14 -38.15 26.41
CA MET A 603 -6.10 -38.08 27.53
C MET A 603 -5.64 -37.92 29.00
N MET A 604 -6.08 -36.77 29.55
CA MET A 604 -6.81 -36.59 30.83
C MET A 604 -6.09 -36.63 32.20
N GLU A 605 -6.34 -35.52 32.92
CA GLU A 605 -6.76 -35.39 34.33
C GLU A 605 -5.76 -35.40 35.52
N GLU A 606 -6.05 -34.42 36.39
CA GLU A 606 -5.76 -34.23 37.83
C GLU A 606 -4.33 -33.89 38.29
N GLU A 607 -4.13 -32.65 38.78
CA GLU A 607 -4.39 -32.24 40.19
C GLU A 607 -4.74 -30.75 40.30
#